data_AF-R7QKX6-F1
#
_entry.id   AF-R7QKX6-F1
#
_cell.length_a   1.000
_cell.length_b   1.000
_cell.length_c   1.000
_cell.angle_alpha   90.00
_cell.angle_beta   90.00
_cell.angle_gamma   90.00
#
_symmetry.space_group_name_H-M   'P 1'
#
loop_
_entity.id
_entity.type
_entity.pdbx_description
1 polymer ?
#
loop_
_entity_poly.entity_id
_entity_poly.type
_entity_poly.pdbx_seq_one_letter_code
_entity_poly.pdbx_strand_id
1 'polypeptide(L)'
;MLIKEYRIAMPMTSKEYNLAQLYMVAKASQEESGQQAGEGIEIVRNEPYDSKSPLNRHDMPPGQYTEKVMYLKSKLPKFVAMLVPDSMTNITEYSWNAFPRCKTVYRNAYFGDKFVMSVDTMHADDRGTQQNAVNLPPADMAKRKVEYMNIACEDSSIPMEKGENPTQFLSKKTGRGNLKPTFLEDHDPIMTCYKVVKLRFKVFGLQTKVEQWGHHYGMKVPLLKCHRKLFCWIDEWFGLGIDNIRAMEEETARITKVKIEDSLKASEVGAIAAS
;
A
#
# COMPACT_ATOMS: atom_id res chain seq x y z
N MET A 1 -14.30 -12.72 -7.92
CA MET A 1 -12.92 -12.59 -7.43
C MET A 1 -12.04 -12.31 -8.61
N LEU A 2 -11.59 -11.07 -8.69
CA LEU A 2 -10.65 -10.59 -9.68
C LEU A 2 -9.23 -10.76 -9.12
N ILE A 3 -8.30 -11.24 -9.95
CA ILE A 3 -6.91 -11.45 -9.58
C ILE A 3 -6.04 -10.65 -10.56
N LYS A 4 -5.22 -9.75 -10.03
CA LYS A 4 -4.23 -9.01 -10.80
C LYS A 4 -2.87 -9.08 -10.13
N GLU A 5 -1.82 -9.21 -10.91
CA GLU A 5 -0.45 -9.06 -10.45
C GLU A 5 0.13 -7.78 -11.00
N TYR A 6 0.49 -6.88 -10.10
CA TYR A 6 1.17 -5.65 -10.44
C TYR A 6 2.67 -5.86 -10.28
N ARG A 7 3.42 -5.66 -11.36
CA ARG A 7 4.88 -5.73 -11.38
C ARG A 7 5.44 -4.32 -11.42
N ILE A 8 6.11 -3.91 -10.34
CA ILE A 8 6.61 -2.54 -10.19
C ILE A 8 8.13 -2.59 -10.17
N ALA A 9 8.76 -2.17 -11.26
CA ALA A 9 10.21 -2.07 -11.32
C ALA A 9 10.67 -0.77 -10.65
N MET A 10 11.75 -0.88 -9.88
CA MET A 10 12.31 0.23 -9.11
C MET A 10 13.83 0.32 -9.36
N PRO A 11 14.39 1.52 -9.61
CA PRO A 11 15.83 1.76 -9.85
C PRO A 11 16.66 1.73 -8.56
N MET A 12 16.57 0.63 -7.84
CA MET A 12 17.24 0.37 -6.56
C MET A 12 17.39 -1.14 -6.35
N THR A 13 18.16 -1.53 -5.35
CA THR A 13 18.20 -2.93 -4.89
C THR A 13 17.01 -3.26 -3.99
N SER A 14 16.69 -4.54 -3.84
CA SER A 14 15.68 -5.04 -2.91
C SER A 14 16.01 -4.68 -1.46
N LYS A 15 17.30 -4.65 -1.10
CA LYS A 15 17.78 -4.21 0.22
C LYS A 15 17.48 -2.73 0.49
N GLU A 16 17.75 -1.86 -0.48
CA GLU A 16 17.38 -0.43 -0.40
C GLU A 16 15.86 -0.28 -0.31
N TYR A 17 15.11 -1.01 -1.15
CA TYR A 17 13.66 -0.97 -1.14
C TYR A 17 13.05 -1.38 0.20
N ASN A 18 13.63 -2.35 0.91
CA ASN A 18 13.13 -2.77 2.22
C ASN A 18 13.10 -1.61 3.23
N LEU A 19 14.11 -0.74 3.23
CA LEU A 19 14.12 0.45 4.09
C LEU A 19 13.20 1.54 3.53
N ALA A 20 13.26 1.75 2.22
CA ALA A 20 12.47 2.78 1.53
C ALA A 20 10.95 2.57 1.68
N GLN A 21 10.47 1.34 1.61
CA GLN A 21 9.05 1.03 1.77
C GLN A 21 8.55 1.34 3.18
N LEU A 22 9.36 1.07 4.21
CA LEU A 22 8.98 1.30 5.61
C LEU A 22 8.95 2.80 5.88
N TYR A 23 9.97 3.52 5.42
CA TYR A 23 10.00 4.97 5.44
C TYR A 23 8.78 5.58 4.74
N MET A 24 8.50 5.13 3.50
CA MET A 24 7.37 5.63 2.71
C MET A 24 6.05 5.40 3.43
N VAL A 25 5.83 4.20 3.99
CA VAL A 25 4.60 3.90 4.75
C VAL A 25 4.48 4.81 5.98
N ALA A 26 5.56 5.02 6.74
CA ALA A 26 5.55 5.89 7.91
C ALA A 26 5.21 7.33 7.53
N LYS A 27 5.88 7.90 6.53
CA LYS A 27 5.66 9.28 6.08
C LYS A 27 4.29 9.48 5.43
N ALA A 28 3.90 8.59 4.52
CA ALA A 28 2.59 8.67 3.86
C ALA A 28 1.44 8.55 4.88
N SER A 29 1.59 7.74 5.93
CA SER A 29 0.57 7.66 6.99
C SER A 29 0.44 8.99 7.74
N GLN A 30 1.54 9.71 7.98
CA GLN A 30 1.48 11.04 8.59
C GLN A 30 0.87 12.10 7.67
N GLU A 31 1.18 12.04 6.37
CA GLU A 31 0.64 12.95 5.34
C GLU A 31 -0.87 12.78 5.16
N GLU A 32 -1.36 11.54 5.16
CA GLU A 32 -2.78 11.21 4.96
C GLU A 32 -3.64 11.50 6.19
N SER A 33 -3.10 11.28 7.40
CA SER A 33 -3.85 11.53 8.63
C SER A 33 -4.00 13.03 8.91
N GLY A 34 -5.25 13.46 9.03
CA GLY A 34 -5.61 14.85 9.36
C GLY A 34 -5.77 15.79 8.17
N GLN A 35 -5.70 15.31 6.92
CA GLN A 35 -6.04 16.14 5.74
C GLN A 35 -7.54 16.48 5.70
N GLN A 36 -8.36 15.53 6.14
CA GLN A 36 -9.81 15.67 6.18
C GLN A 36 -10.35 15.14 7.51
N ALA A 37 -11.34 15.83 8.06
CA ALA A 37 -11.97 15.42 9.31
C ALA A 37 -12.63 14.03 9.16
N GLY A 38 -12.42 13.14 10.13
CA GLY A 38 -12.90 11.77 10.12
C GLY A 38 -12.08 10.79 9.26
N GLU A 39 -10.93 11.20 8.70
CA GLU A 39 -10.14 10.36 7.79
C GLU A 39 -8.66 10.26 8.15
N GLY A 40 -8.06 9.12 7.75
CA GLY A 40 -6.64 8.85 7.91
C GLY A 40 -6.34 7.40 8.23
N ILE A 41 -5.13 7.16 8.71
CA ILE A 41 -4.60 5.83 9.02
C ILE A 41 -4.19 5.81 10.49
N GLU A 42 -4.77 4.88 11.24
CA GLU A 42 -4.40 4.59 12.62
C GLU A 42 -3.56 3.31 12.66
N ILE A 43 -2.40 3.35 13.31
CA ILE A 43 -1.55 2.17 13.54
C ILE A 43 -1.93 1.58 14.90
N VAL A 44 -2.66 0.47 14.89
CA VAL A 44 -3.18 -0.21 16.09
C VAL A 44 -2.12 -1.11 16.71
N ARG A 45 -1.40 -1.87 15.87
CA ARG A 45 -0.29 -2.73 16.29
C ARG A 45 0.86 -2.65 15.31
N ASN A 46 2.07 -2.68 15.84
CA ASN A 46 3.31 -2.83 15.09
C ASN A 46 4.30 -3.62 15.97
N GLU A 47 4.39 -4.93 15.78
CA GLU A 47 5.17 -5.80 16.65
C GLU A 47 5.86 -6.93 15.86
N PRO A 48 7.06 -7.37 16.28
CA PRO A 48 7.70 -8.53 15.68
C PRO A 48 6.90 -9.81 15.96
N TYR A 49 6.95 -10.78 15.06
CA TYR A 49 6.41 -12.12 15.25
C TYR A 49 7.42 -13.19 14.81
N ASP A 50 7.36 -14.35 15.46
CA ASP A 50 8.15 -15.53 15.10
C ASP A 50 7.27 -16.68 14.58
N SER A 51 7.88 -17.84 14.31
CA SER A 51 7.16 -19.02 13.81
C SER A 51 6.16 -19.62 14.80
N LYS A 52 6.28 -19.34 16.10
CA LYS A 52 5.39 -19.87 17.16
C LYS A 52 4.30 -18.88 17.55
N SER A 53 4.40 -17.63 17.11
CA SER A 53 3.46 -16.57 17.44
C SER A 53 2.04 -16.91 16.97
N PRO A 54 1.01 -16.68 17.80
CA PRO A 54 -0.39 -16.83 17.37
C PRO A 54 -0.79 -15.83 16.27
N LEU A 55 0.04 -14.82 16.03
CA LEU A 55 -0.12 -13.87 14.93
C LEU A 55 0.27 -14.50 13.59
N ASN A 56 1.14 -15.51 13.56
CA ASN A 56 1.63 -16.12 12.31
C ASN A 56 0.62 -17.08 11.67
N ARG A 57 -0.50 -16.54 11.21
CA ARG A 57 -1.61 -17.30 10.63
C ARG A 57 -1.37 -17.79 9.20
N HIS A 58 -0.18 -17.54 8.67
CA HIS A 58 0.17 -17.76 7.27
C HIS A 58 1.46 -18.55 7.10
N ASP A 59 1.98 -19.13 8.18
CA ASP A 59 3.20 -19.94 8.19
C ASP A 59 4.39 -19.22 7.50
N MET A 60 4.47 -17.91 7.73
CA MET A 60 5.52 -17.06 7.18
C MET A 60 6.78 -17.16 8.06
N PRO A 61 7.98 -16.90 7.51
CA PRO A 61 9.18 -16.70 8.32
C PRO A 61 8.97 -15.58 9.37
N PRO A 62 9.80 -15.53 10.43
CA PRO A 62 9.76 -14.42 11.37
C PRO A 62 9.83 -13.06 10.68
N GLY A 63 9.12 -12.08 11.22
CA GLY A 63 8.98 -10.78 10.58
C GLY A 63 8.26 -9.75 11.45
N GLN A 64 7.69 -8.73 10.81
CA GLN A 64 6.92 -7.69 11.47
C GLN A 64 5.43 -7.84 11.15
N TYR A 65 4.59 -7.82 12.18
CA TYR A 65 3.15 -7.78 12.06
C TYR A 65 2.66 -6.36 12.29
N THR A 66 1.78 -5.88 11.41
CA THR A 66 1.10 -4.60 11.60
C THR A 66 -0.40 -4.74 11.44
N GLU A 67 -1.14 -4.03 12.28
CA GLU A 67 -2.58 -3.85 12.19
C GLU A 67 -2.87 -2.36 12.08
N LYS A 68 -3.61 -1.96 11.03
CA LYS A 68 -3.97 -0.57 10.80
C LYS A 68 -5.44 -0.43 10.49
N VAL A 69 -6.06 0.64 10.95
CA VAL A 69 -7.42 1.02 10.59
C VAL A 69 -7.36 2.23 9.67
N MET A 70 -7.92 2.09 8.48
CA MET A 70 -8.00 3.16 7.49
C MET A 70 -9.42 3.72 7.46
N TYR A 71 -9.56 5.00 7.77
CA TYR A 71 -10.79 5.76 7.72
C TYR A 71 -10.85 6.49 6.37
N LEU A 72 -11.68 5.99 5.45
CA LEU A 72 -11.62 6.31 4.01
C LEU A 72 -12.96 6.80 3.44
N LYS A 73 -13.83 7.41 4.27
CA LYS A 73 -15.23 7.69 3.90
C LYS A 73 -15.36 8.46 2.58
N SER A 74 -14.65 9.58 2.39
CA SER A 74 -14.71 10.36 1.16
C SER A 74 -14.02 9.69 -0.04
N LYS A 75 -13.11 8.75 0.23
CA LYS A 75 -12.36 8.00 -0.78
C LYS A 75 -13.14 6.81 -1.32
N LEU A 76 -14.25 6.42 -0.68
CA LEU A 76 -15.16 5.41 -1.20
C LEU A 76 -16.04 6.01 -2.32
N PRO A 77 -16.37 5.23 -3.36
CA PRO A 77 -17.36 5.65 -4.34
C PRO A 77 -18.69 5.89 -3.64
N LYS A 78 -19.42 6.93 -4.06
CA LYS A 78 -20.74 7.25 -3.51
C LYS A 78 -21.67 6.04 -3.45
N PHE A 79 -21.67 5.19 -4.48
CA PHE A 79 -22.52 3.99 -4.52
C PHE A 79 -22.09 2.88 -3.55
N VAL A 80 -20.83 2.87 -3.09
CA VAL A 80 -20.35 1.95 -2.04
C VAL A 80 -20.61 2.56 -0.66
N ALA A 81 -20.34 3.85 -0.50
CA ALA A 81 -20.60 4.58 0.74
C ALA A 81 -22.09 4.49 1.14
N MET A 82 -23.02 4.54 0.18
CA MET A 82 -24.46 4.38 0.42
C MET A 82 -24.88 2.98 0.95
N LEU A 83 -24.02 1.96 0.87
CA LEU A 83 -24.35 0.59 1.29
C LEU A 83 -23.90 0.27 2.71
N VAL A 84 -23.12 1.15 3.33
CA VAL A 84 -22.47 0.90 4.61
C VAL A 84 -22.82 2.05 5.55
N PRO A 85 -23.21 1.77 6.81
CA PRO A 85 -23.33 2.81 7.81
C PRO A 85 -22.04 3.63 7.89
N ASP A 86 -22.15 4.95 8.10
CA ASP A 86 -20.99 5.84 8.15
C ASP A 86 -19.91 5.37 9.13
N SER A 87 -20.32 4.83 10.27
CA SER A 87 -19.47 4.27 11.33
C SER A 87 -18.71 2.99 10.95
N MET A 88 -19.05 2.36 9.82
CA MET A 88 -18.45 1.10 9.36
C MET A 88 -17.78 1.22 7.99
N THR A 89 -17.50 2.45 7.54
CA THR A 89 -16.80 2.71 6.27
C THR A 89 -15.29 2.43 6.31
N ASN A 90 -14.73 2.17 7.49
CA ASN A 90 -13.32 1.87 7.67
C ASN A 90 -12.91 0.49 7.12
N ILE A 91 -11.63 0.35 6.81
CA ILE A 91 -11.02 -0.90 6.39
C ILE A 91 -9.86 -1.21 7.33
N THR A 92 -9.85 -2.42 7.90
CA THR A 92 -8.72 -2.90 8.70
C THR A 92 -7.73 -3.63 7.79
N GLU A 93 -6.47 -3.19 7.80
CA GLU A 93 -5.32 -3.84 7.19
C GLU A 93 -4.58 -4.68 8.23
N TYR A 94 -4.35 -5.94 7.89
CA TYR A 94 -3.46 -6.85 8.61
C TYR A 94 -2.30 -7.19 7.70
N SER A 95 -1.06 -6.98 8.14
CA SER A 95 0.12 -7.20 7.31
C SER A 95 1.16 -8.04 8.04
N TRP A 96 1.72 -9.03 7.34
CA TRP A 96 2.79 -9.92 7.77
C TRP A 96 3.99 -9.70 6.85
N ASN A 97 4.91 -8.85 7.27
CA ASN A 97 6.11 -8.51 6.53
C ASN A 97 7.29 -9.38 6.98
N ALA A 98 7.59 -10.43 6.22
CA ALA A 98 8.78 -11.27 6.36
C ALA A 98 9.64 -11.12 5.11
N PHE A 99 10.16 -9.90 4.91
CA PHE A 99 10.90 -9.49 3.71
C PHE A 99 11.90 -10.58 3.27
N PRO A 100 11.93 -10.98 1.98
CA PRO A 100 11.32 -10.31 0.82
C PRO A 100 9.85 -10.64 0.58
N ARG A 101 9.21 -11.46 1.43
CA ARG A 101 7.79 -11.80 1.30
C ARG A 101 6.93 -10.94 2.22
N CYS A 102 5.81 -10.47 1.71
CA CYS A 102 4.81 -9.79 2.53
C CYS A 102 3.43 -10.29 2.15
N LYS A 103 2.58 -10.49 3.16
CA LYS A 103 1.17 -10.78 2.96
C LYS A 103 0.34 -9.72 3.66
N THR A 104 -0.62 -9.16 2.96
CA THR A 104 -1.52 -8.15 3.51
C THR A 104 -2.96 -8.57 3.25
N VAL A 105 -3.83 -8.41 4.23
CA VAL A 105 -5.26 -8.74 4.16
C VAL A 105 -6.05 -7.54 4.62
N TYR A 106 -7.03 -7.13 3.82
CA TYR A 106 -7.94 -6.06 4.12
C TYR A 106 -9.33 -6.63 4.41
N ARG A 107 -9.94 -6.16 5.49
CA ARG A 107 -11.29 -6.54 5.91
C ARG A 107 -12.11 -5.32 6.22
N ASN A 108 -13.42 -5.46 6.04
CA ASN A 108 -14.41 -4.48 6.48
C ASN A 108 -15.41 -5.20 7.38
N ALA A 109 -15.67 -4.65 8.56
CA ALA A 109 -16.51 -5.31 9.57
C ALA A 109 -17.96 -5.52 9.10
N TYR A 110 -18.52 -4.56 8.34
CA TYR A 110 -19.90 -4.63 7.86
C TYR A 110 -20.09 -5.70 6.77
N PHE A 111 -19.16 -5.76 5.81
CA PHE A 111 -19.26 -6.72 4.71
C PHE A 111 -18.83 -8.14 5.12
N GLY A 112 -18.04 -8.29 6.18
CA GLY A 112 -17.52 -9.59 6.62
C GLY A 112 -16.91 -10.38 5.45
N ASP A 113 -17.29 -11.64 5.29
CA ASP A 113 -16.77 -12.52 4.23
C ASP A 113 -17.18 -12.12 2.81
N LYS A 114 -18.13 -11.19 2.66
CA LYS A 114 -18.52 -10.66 1.36
C LYS A 114 -17.42 -9.78 0.77
N PHE A 115 -16.62 -9.10 1.59
CA PHE A 115 -15.45 -8.34 1.14
C PHE A 115 -14.16 -8.98 1.64
N VAL A 116 -13.34 -9.45 0.71
CA VAL A 116 -12.00 -9.94 1.01
C VAL A 116 -11.05 -9.38 -0.03
N MET A 117 -10.04 -8.65 0.42
CA MET A 117 -8.91 -8.25 -0.42
C MET A 117 -7.63 -8.74 0.22
N SER A 118 -6.77 -9.40 -0.56
CA SER A 118 -5.45 -9.81 -0.11
C SER A 118 -4.38 -9.44 -1.12
N VAL A 119 -3.20 -9.11 -0.62
CA VAL A 119 -2.02 -8.79 -1.40
C VAL A 119 -0.89 -9.71 -0.96
N ASP A 120 -0.47 -10.59 -1.86
CA ASP A 120 0.73 -11.41 -1.69
C ASP A 120 1.86 -10.74 -2.47
N THR A 121 2.97 -10.45 -1.80
CA THR A 121 4.11 -9.72 -2.38
C THR A 121 5.38 -10.54 -2.32
N MET A 122 6.15 -10.51 -3.41
CA MET A 122 7.56 -10.89 -3.47
C MET A 122 8.39 -9.70 -3.98
N HIS A 123 9.54 -9.46 -3.37
CA HIS A 123 10.53 -8.49 -3.86
C HIS A 123 11.75 -9.24 -4.36
N ALA A 124 12.20 -8.96 -5.59
CA ALA A 124 13.36 -9.64 -6.18
C ALA A 124 14.25 -8.65 -6.94
N ASP A 125 15.56 -8.87 -6.91
CA ASP A 125 16.55 -8.13 -7.71
C ASP A 125 16.55 -8.65 -9.16
N ASP A 126 15.45 -8.37 -9.86
CA ASP A 126 15.25 -8.69 -11.27
C ASP A 126 14.44 -7.60 -11.99
N ARG A 127 14.26 -7.78 -13.30
CA ARG A 127 13.50 -6.89 -14.17
C ARG A 127 12.07 -7.38 -14.45
N GLY A 128 11.44 -8.07 -13.52
CA GLY A 128 10.03 -8.46 -13.63
C GLY A 128 9.79 -9.70 -14.48
N THR A 129 10.79 -10.57 -14.61
CA THR A 129 10.78 -11.73 -15.52
C THR A 129 10.19 -13.00 -14.91
N GLN A 130 10.05 -13.08 -13.59
CA GLN A 130 9.54 -14.27 -12.93
C GLN A 130 8.08 -14.55 -13.29
N GLN A 131 7.77 -15.80 -13.66
CA GLN A 131 6.41 -16.19 -14.03
C GLN A 131 5.49 -16.36 -12.82
N ASN A 132 5.99 -16.80 -11.66
CA ASN A 132 5.19 -17.08 -10.46
C ASN A 132 5.91 -16.72 -9.14
N ALA A 133 6.35 -15.47 -9.00
CA ALA A 133 7.20 -15.05 -7.88
C ALA A 133 6.59 -15.31 -6.47
N VAL A 134 5.26 -15.31 -6.35
CA VAL A 134 4.57 -15.53 -5.06
C VAL A 134 4.07 -16.97 -4.87
N ASN A 135 4.40 -17.89 -5.79
CA ASN A 135 3.95 -19.29 -5.79
C ASN A 135 2.42 -19.44 -5.74
N LEU A 136 1.70 -18.75 -6.64
CA LEU A 136 0.25 -18.93 -6.77
C LEU A 136 -0.09 -20.38 -7.15
N PRO A 137 -1.21 -20.91 -6.61
CA PRO A 137 -1.78 -22.17 -7.09
C PRO A 137 -2.13 -22.08 -8.59
N PRO A 138 -2.05 -23.19 -9.35
CA PRO A 138 -2.35 -23.19 -10.78
C PRO A 138 -3.71 -22.59 -11.15
N ALA A 139 -4.74 -22.86 -10.35
CA ALA A 139 -6.10 -22.35 -10.57
C ALA A 139 -6.20 -20.81 -10.46
N ASP A 140 -5.40 -20.20 -9.59
CA ASP A 140 -5.34 -18.74 -9.43
C ASP A 140 -4.42 -18.12 -10.50
N MET A 141 -3.30 -18.78 -10.82
CA MET A 141 -2.40 -18.37 -11.89
C MET A 141 -3.15 -18.27 -13.23
N ALA A 142 -4.00 -19.25 -13.56
CA ALA A 142 -4.79 -19.26 -14.79
C ALA A 142 -5.77 -18.06 -14.91
N LYS A 143 -6.18 -17.47 -13.79
CA LYS A 143 -7.11 -16.31 -13.75
C LYS A 143 -6.38 -14.97 -13.63
N ARG A 144 -5.11 -14.99 -13.23
CA ARG A 144 -4.30 -13.81 -12.96
C ARG A 144 -4.07 -13.02 -14.24
N LYS A 145 -4.29 -11.70 -14.17
CA LYS A 145 -3.84 -10.75 -15.20
C LYS A 145 -2.59 -10.02 -14.70
N VAL A 146 -1.51 -10.05 -15.47
CA VAL A 146 -0.26 -9.34 -15.15
C VAL A 146 -0.32 -7.93 -15.72
N GLU A 147 0.03 -6.94 -14.91
CA GLU A 147 0.11 -5.53 -15.27
C GLU A 147 1.49 -4.99 -14.86
N TYR A 148 2.26 -4.53 -15.84
CA TYR A 148 3.56 -3.90 -15.60
C TYR A 148 3.34 -2.41 -15.31
N MET A 149 3.88 -1.94 -14.18
CA MET A 149 3.77 -0.55 -13.76
C MET A 149 5.14 0.11 -13.81
N ASN A 150 5.20 1.19 -14.57
CA ASN A 150 6.40 1.98 -14.79
C ASN A 150 6.23 3.35 -14.13
N ILE A 151 7.05 3.63 -13.10
CA ILE A 151 6.96 4.88 -12.32
C ILE A 151 7.32 6.13 -13.13
N ALA A 152 8.01 5.97 -14.27
CA ALA A 152 8.46 7.03 -15.17
C ALA A 152 7.59 7.18 -16.44
N CYS A 153 6.56 6.33 -16.62
CA CYS A 153 5.58 6.51 -17.70
C CYS A 153 4.44 7.41 -17.27
N GLU A 154 4.04 8.33 -18.16
CA GLU A 154 2.80 9.07 -18.01
C GLU A 154 1.59 8.14 -18.11
N ASP A 155 0.67 8.28 -17.16
CA ASP A 155 -0.65 7.65 -17.19
C ASP A 155 -1.66 8.79 -16.96
N SER A 156 -2.52 9.05 -17.95
CA SER A 156 -3.48 10.17 -17.88
C SER A 156 -4.48 10.02 -16.74
N SER A 157 -4.69 8.80 -16.22
CA SER A 157 -5.51 8.54 -15.04
C SER A 157 -4.76 8.74 -13.72
N ILE A 158 -3.42 8.85 -13.76
CA ILE A 158 -2.55 8.98 -12.58
C ILE A 158 -1.45 10.00 -12.88
N PRO A 159 -1.76 11.31 -12.80
CA PRO A 159 -0.79 12.36 -13.09
C PRO A 159 0.42 12.27 -12.15
N MET A 160 1.57 12.69 -12.65
CA MET A 160 2.77 12.85 -11.83
C MET A 160 2.69 14.20 -11.09
N GLU A 161 2.79 14.16 -9.77
CA GLU A 161 2.69 15.35 -8.93
C GLU A 161 4.04 16.07 -8.85
N LYS A 162 4.01 17.40 -8.73
CA LYS A 162 5.23 18.21 -8.61
C LYS A 162 5.97 17.83 -7.33
N GLY A 163 7.27 17.54 -7.44
CA GLY A 163 8.08 17.04 -6.32
C GLY A 163 8.04 15.53 -6.14
N GLU A 164 7.11 14.84 -6.80
CA GLU A 164 6.93 13.38 -6.77
C GLU A 164 7.00 12.79 -8.18
N ASN A 165 7.65 13.50 -9.11
CA ASN A 165 7.82 13.09 -10.49
C ASN A 165 9.23 12.50 -10.71
N PRO A 166 9.37 11.17 -10.89
CA PRO A 166 10.68 10.54 -11.09
C PRO A 166 11.41 10.98 -12.36
N THR A 167 10.69 11.50 -13.36
CA THR A 167 11.26 11.99 -14.63
C THR A 167 11.92 13.36 -14.49
N GLN A 168 11.62 14.09 -13.41
CA GLN A 168 12.12 15.43 -13.11
C GLN A 168 12.96 15.50 -11.83
N PHE A 169 12.83 14.50 -10.96
CA PHE A 169 13.57 14.41 -9.71
C PHE A 169 15.00 13.90 -9.97
N LEU A 170 15.98 14.52 -9.31
CA LEU A 170 17.38 14.06 -9.29
C LEU A 170 17.88 14.05 -7.85
N SER A 171 18.27 12.86 -7.37
CA SER A 171 18.83 12.66 -6.04
C SER A 171 20.20 13.32 -5.92
N LYS A 172 20.36 14.15 -4.89
CA LYS A 172 21.66 14.75 -4.53
C LYS A 172 22.57 13.77 -3.80
N LYS A 173 22.02 12.77 -3.11
CA LYS A 173 22.81 11.76 -2.37
C LYS A 173 23.33 10.63 -3.25
N THR A 174 22.55 10.21 -4.25
CA THR A 174 22.84 9.00 -5.04
C THR A 174 23.12 9.28 -6.52
N GLY A 175 22.75 10.46 -7.02
CA GLY A 175 22.81 10.79 -8.45
C GLY A 175 21.73 10.12 -9.30
N ARG A 176 20.84 9.29 -8.72
CA ARG A 176 19.73 8.63 -9.43
C ARG A 176 18.58 9.60 -9.67
N GLY A 177 17.95 9.53 -10.85
CA GLY A 177 16.85 10.43 -11.20
C GLY A 177 16.71 10.66 -12.69
N ASN A 178 15.90 11.65 -13.06
CA ASN A 178 15.56 11.98 -14.45
C ASN A 178 15.18 10.71 -15.25
N LEU A 179 14.36 9.86 -14.62
CA LEU A 179 14.04 8.55 -15.18
C LEU A 179 13.34 8.72 -16.52
N LYS A 180 13.84 8.01 -17.52
CA LYS A 180 13.15 7.87 -18.81
C LYS A 180 12.13 6.73 -18.70
N PRO A 181 11.07 6.72 -19.51
CA PRO A 181 10.18 5.56 -19.64
C PRO A 181 10.93 4.25 -19.90
N THR A 182 12.10 4.30 -20.53
CA THR A 182 12.96 3.16 -20.85
C THR A 182 13.94 2.77 -19.73
N PHE A 183 13.84 3.32 -18.52
CA PHE A 183 14.86 3.11 -17.46
C PHE A 183 15.07 1.62 -17.10
N LEU A 184 14.10 0.75 -17.39
CA LEU A 184 14.24 -0.69 -17.23
C LEU A 184 15.24 -1.34 -18.19
N GLU A 185 15.79 -0.62 -19.16
CA GLU A 185 16.77 -1.17 -20.13
C GLU A 185 18.21 -0.80 -19.75
N ASP A 186 18.42 0.41 -19.24
CA ASP A 186 19.74 1.02 -19.07
C ASP A 186 20.12 1.32 -17.62
N HIS A 187 19.18 1.29 -16.68
CA HIS A 187 19.46 1.56 -15.27
C HIS A 187 19.92 0.29 -14.53
N ASP A 188 20.87 0.46 -13.60
CA ASP A 188 21.33 -0.55 -12.64
C ASP A 188 21.69 0.16 -11.32
N PRO A 189 21.27 -0.33 -10.14
CA PRO A 189 20.48 -1.54 -9.88
C PRO A 189 19.01 -1.42 -10.28
N ILE A 190 18.36 -2.58 -10.47
CA ILE A 190 16.90 -2.73 -10.64
C ILE A 190 16.39 -3.89 -9.79
N MET A 191 15.26 -3.67 -9.14
CA MET A 191 14.47 -4.69 -8.46
C MET A 191 13.01 -4.62 -8.93
N THR A 192 12.26 -5.71 -8.81
CA THR A 192 10.80 -5.74 -9.08
C THR A 192 9.96 -6.18 -7.87
N CYS A 193 8.90 -5.42 -7.58
CA CYS A 193 7.84 -5.81 -6.65
C CYS A 193 6.78 -6.59 -7.41
N TYR A 194 6.58 -7.86 -7.08
CA TYR A 194 5.50 -8.69 -7.60
C TYR A 194 4.34 -8.68 -6.59
N LYS A 195 3.32 -7.85 -6.83
CA LYS A 195 2.17 -7.69 -5.92
C LYS A 195 0.94 -8.35 -6.53
N VAL A 196 0.59 -9.56 -6.07
CA VAL A 196 -0.64 -10.24 -6.46
C VAL A 196 -1.79 -9.80 -5.56
N VAL A 197 -2.72 -9.06 -6.14
CA VAL A 197 -3.96 -8.64 -5.50
C VAL A 197 -5.08 -9.61 -5.88
N LYS A 198 -5.75 -10.15 -4.87
CA LYS A 198 -7.02 -10.88 -5.02
C LYS A 198 -8.10 -10.06 -4.35
N LEU A 199 -9.12 -9.65 -5.09
CA LEU A 199 -10.24 -8.89 -4.57
C LEU A 199 -11.55 -9.62 -4.86
N ARG A 200 -12.32 -9.88 -3.81
CA ARG A 200 -13.65 -10.50 -3.88
C ARG A 200 -14.68 -9.59 -3.21
N PHE A 201 -15.75 -9.27 -3.93
CA PHE A 201 -16.89 -8.52 -3.40
C PHE A 201 -18.22 -9.22 -3.71
N LYS A 202 -18.71 -10.08 -2.82
CA LYS A 202 -19.91 -10.93 -3.02
C LYS A 202 -21.19 -10.20 -2.61
N VAL A 203 -21.51 -9.12 -3.33
CA VAL A 203 -22.79 -8.40 -3.21
C VAL A 203 -23.51 -8.42 -4.55
N PHE A 204 -24.78 -8.85 -4.54
CA PHE A 204 -25.59 -9.00 -5.75
C PHE A 204 -25.66 -7.68 -6.53
N GLY A 205 -25.45 -7.75 -7.85
CA GLY A 205 -25.48 -6.59 -8.75
C GLY A 205 -24.24 -5.66 -8.68
N LEU A 206 -23.32 -5.85 -7.73
CA LEU A 206 -22.21 -4.90 -7.50
C LEU A 206 -20.81 -5.51 -7.58
N GLN A 207 -20.69 -6.84 -7.58
CA GLN A 207 -19.41 -7.54 -7.57
C GLN A 207 -18.41 -7.00 -8.61
N THR A 208 -18.75 -7.06 -9.90
CA THR A 208 -17.83 -6.66 -10.97
C THR A 208 -17.42 -5.20 -10.86
N LYS A 209 -18.38 -4.31 -10.55
CA LYS A 209 -18.15 -2.86 -10.46
C LYS A 209 -17.20 -2.53 -9.31
N VAL A 210 -17.40 -3.13 -8.13
CA VAL A 210 -16.55 -2.91 -6.96
C VAL A 210 -15.19 -3.58 -7.13
N GLU A 211 -15.12 -4.80 -7.67
CA GLU A 211 -13.85 -5.47 -7.94
C GLU A 211 -12.99 -4.67 -8.92
N GLN A 212 -13.57 -4.15 -10.02
CA GLN A 212 -12.86 -3.30 -10.97
C GLN A 212 -12.42 -1.96 -10.34
N TRP A 213 -13.33 -1.29 -9.62
CA TRP A 213 -13.02 -0.03 -8.95
C TRP A 213 -11.90 -0.20 -7.92
N GLY A 214 -12.00 -1.21 -7.05
CA GLY A 214 -11.01 -1.47 -6.00
C GLY A 214 -9.64 -1.83 -6.57
N HIS A 215 -9.57 -2.58 -7.67
CA HIS A 215 -8.29 -2.82 -8.35
C HIS A 215 -7.68 -1.54 -8.95
N HIS A 216 -8.49 -0.63 -9.49
CA HIS A 216 -7.97 0.60 -10.08
C HIS A 216 -7.64 1.62 -8.99
N TYR A 217 -8.63 2.09 -8.25
CA TYR A 217 -8.48 3.19 -7.28
C TYR A 217 -7.98 2.76 -5.91
N GLY A 218 -8.26 1.53 -5.49
CA GLY A 218 -7.77 0.99 -4.22
C GLY A 218 -6.36 0.43 -4.30
N MET A 219 -5.91 0.00 -5.48
CA MET A 219 -4.60 -0.64 -5.65
C MET A 219 -3.71 0.02 -6.70
N LYS A 220 -4.06 0.00 -7.99
CA LYS A 220 -3.18 0.51 -9.06
C LYS A 220 -2.75 1.96 -8.80
N VAL A 221 -3.72 2.84 -8.52
CA VAL A 221 -3.48 4.27 -8.30
C VAL A 221 -2.57 4.50 -7.08
N PRO A 222 -2.88 3.99 -5.86
CA PRO A 222 -1.98 4.12 -4.71
C PRO A 222 -0.62 3.49 -4.93
N LEU A 223 -0.54 2.30 -5.52
CA LEU A 223 0.73 1.63 -5.78
C LEU A 223 1.63 2.52 -6.64
N LEU A 224 1.12 3.06 -7.76
CA LEU A 224 1.94 3.91 -8.62
C LEU A 224 2.37 5.20 -7.91
N LYS A 225 1.45 5.88 -7.22
CA LYS A 225 1.75 7.11 -6.46
C LYS A 225 2.79 6.86 -5.36
N CYS A 226 2.58 5.85 -4.52
CA CYS A 226 3.49 5.53 -3.42
C CYS A 226 4.89 5.15 -3.90
N HIS A 227 5.02 4.45 -5.03
CA HIS A 227 6.34 4.09 -5.56
C HIS A 227 7.06 5.29 -6.20
N ARG A 228 6.31 6.23 -6.83
CA ARG A 228 6.86 7.51 -7.26
C ARG A 228 7.37 8.34 -6.07
N LYS A 229 6.56 8.50 -5.01
CA LYS A 229 6.95 9.13 -3.73
C LYS A 229 8.20 8.48 -3.14
N LEU A 230 8.19 7.15 -3.01
CA LEU A 230 9.31 6.37 -2.47
C LEU A 230 10.61 6.69 -3.19
N PHE A 231 10.61 6.72 -4.53
CA PHE A 231 11.79 7.07 -5.31
C PHE A 231 12.20 8.53 -5.13
N CYS A 232 11.26 9.48 -5.22
CA CYS A 232 11.56 10.91 -5.09
C CYS A 232 11.99 11.31 -3.67
N TRP A 233 11.68 10.49 -2.65
CA TRP A 233 12.15 10.68 -1.28
C TRP A 233 13.46 9.97 -0.99
N ILE A 234 14.18 9.46 -1.99
CA ILE A 234 15.46 8.76 -1.80
C ILE A 234 16.47 9.57 -0.98
N ASP A 235 16.54 10.88 -1.16
CA ASP A 235 17.45 11.72 -0.38
C ASP A 235 17.09 11.77 1.10
N GLU A 236 15.87 11.40 1.49
CA GLU A 236 15.40 11.40 2.88
C GLU A 236 15.70 10.07 3.58
N TRP A 237 15.50 8.94 2.90
CA TRP A 237 15.67 7.61 3.49
C TRP A 237 17.01 6.94 3.19
N PHE A 238 17.72 7.37 2.16
CA PHE A 238 19.00 6.76 1.79
C PHE A 238 20.06 7.02 2.87
N GLY A 239 20.63 5.92 3.37
CA GLY A 239 21.60 5.90 4.47
C GLY A 239 21.00 5.68 5.87
N LEU A 240 19.66 5.61 6.00
CA LEU A 240 19.05 5.29 7.29
C LEU A 240 19.25 3.82 7.67
N GLY A 241 19.46 3.56 8.95
CA GLY A 241 19.43 2.21 9.52
C GLY A 241 18.01 1.77 9.87
N ILE A 242 17.81 0.47 10.11
CA ILE A 242 16.50 -0.06 10.52
C ILE A 242 16.02 0.57 11.84
N ASP A 243 16.92 0.88 12.76
CA ASP A 243 16.58 1.50 14.04
C ASP A 243 16.02 2.92 13.85
N ASN A 244 16.55 3.69 12.89
CA ASN A 244 15.99 4.99 12.54
C ASN A 244 14.55 4.84 12.02
N ILE A 245 14.32 3.83 11.18
CA ILE A 245 12.99 3.54 10.65
C ILE A 245 12.01 3.13 11.77
N ARG A 246 12.43 2.29 12.73
CA ARG A 246 11.58 1.90 13.86
C ARG A 246 11.20 3.09 14.73
N ALA A 247 12.15 3.97 15.04
CA ALA A 247 11.86 5.21 15.77
C ALA A 247 10.86 6.10 15.01
N MET A 248 10.97 6.18 13.68
CA MET A 248 10.01 6.91 12.85
C MET A 248 8.62 6.26 12.84
N GLU A 249 8.53 4.93 12.78
CA GLU A 249 7.25 4.22 12.84
C GLU A 249 6.54 4.43 14.18
N GLU A 250 7.28 4.41 15.29
CA GLU A 250 6.75 4.69 16.63
C GLU A 250 6.22 6.12 16.74
N GLU A 251 6.99 7.10 16.27
CA GLU A 251 6.55 8.49 16.28
C GLU A 251 5.36 8.72 15.35
N THR A 252 5.34 8.09 14.16
CA THR A 252 4.18 8.10 13.26
C THR A 252 2.95 7.51 13.96
N ALA A 253 3.07 6.37 14.63
CA ALA A 253 1.95 5.75 15.33
C ALA A 253 1.39 6.69 16.40
N ARG A 254 2.25 7.35 17.17
CA ARG A 254 1.86 8.34 18.19
C ARG A 254 1.14 9.54 17.56
N ILE A 255 1.71 10.16 16.52
CA ILE A 255 1.13 11.33 15.85
C ILE A 255 -0.22 10.99 15.21
N THR A 256 -0.26 9.90 14.44
CA THR A 256 -1.47 9.50 13.71
C THR A 256 -2.61 9.16 14.64
N LYS A 257 -2.34 8.51 15.77
CA LYS A 257 -3.34 8.24 16.81
C LYS A 257 -3.97 9.54 17.33
N VAL A 258 -3.17 10.51 17.75
CA VAL A 258 -3.68 11.81 18.24
C VAL A 258 -4.50 12.51 17.16
N LYS A 259 -3.98 12.60 15.94
CA LYS A 259 -4.68 13.23 14.82
C LYS A 259 -6.04 12.58 14.55
N ILE A 260 -6.12 11.25 14.57
CA ILE A 260 -7.36 10.52 14.33
C ILE A 260 -8.35 10.72 15.49
N GLU A 261 -7.90 10.65 16.75
CA GLU A 261 -8.75 10.91 17.91
C GLU A 261 -9.37 12.31 17.87
N ASP A 262 -8.56 13.34 17.57
CA ASP A 262 -9.04 14.71 17.44
C ASP A 262 -9.99 14.88 16.25
N SER A 263 -9.68 14.20 15.15
CA SER A 263 -10.47 14.24 13.92
C SER A 263 -11.84 13.58 14.07
N LEU A 264 -11.92 12.44 14.78
CA LEU A 264 -13.16 11.75 15.08
C LEU A 264 -14.03 12.59 16.03
N LYS A 265 -13.45 13.18 17.09
CA LYS A 265 -14.17 14.11 17.99
C LYS A 265 -14.76 15.30 17.23
N ALA A 266 -13.99 15.92 16.33
CA ALA A 266 -14.46 17.04 15.52
C ALA A 266 -15.63 16.64 14.60
N SER A 267 -15.59 15.42 14.06
CA SER A 267 -16.67 14.91 13.21
C SER A 267 -17.98 14.64 13.97
N GLU A 268 -17.88 14.15 15.21
CA GLU A 268 -19.04 13.91 16.09
C GLU A 268 -19.70 15.24 16.52
N VAL A 269 -18.89 16.23 16.91
CA VAL A 269 -19.40 17.57 17.28
C VAL A 269 -20.08 18.25 16.09
N GLY A 270 -19.51 18.13 14.88
CA GLY A 270 -20.11 18.66 13.66
C GLY A 270 -21.43 17.97 13.28
N ALA A 271 -21.55 16.66 13.53
CA ALA A 271 -22.78 15.93 13.30
C ALA A 271 -23.90 16.32 14.27
N ILE A 272 -23.57 16.55 15.55
CA ILE A 272 -24.53 17.01 16.58
C ILE A 272 -24.98 18.45 16.32
N ALA A 273 -24.11 19.31 15.80
CA ALA A 273 -24.46 20.70 15.47
C ALA A 273 -25.33 20.83 14.20
N ALA A 274 -25.36 19.80 13.35
CA ALA A 274 -26.12 19.78 12.08
C ALA A 274 -27.48 19.04 12.18
N SER A 275 -27.77 18.43 13.33
CA SER A 275 -29.04 17.77 13.66
C SER A 275 -29.96 18.68 14.46
#